data_AF-A0A946RZ83-F1
#
_entry.id   AF-A0A946RZ83-F1
#
_cell.length_a   1.000
_cell.length_b   1.000
_cell.length_c   1.000
_cell.angle_alpha   90.00
_cell.angle_beta   90.00
_cell.angle_gamma   90.00
#
_symmetry.space_group_name_H-M   'P 1'
#
loop_
_entity.id
_entity.type
_entity.pdbx_description
1 polymer ?
#
loop_
_entity_poly.entity_id
_entity_poly.type
_entity_poly.pdbx_seq_one_letter_code
_entity_poly.pdbx_strand_id
1 'polypeptide(L)'
;MSTKLRLFTCLLLPLFALAFVITSCEDSDDDVDNGFNATNSDFANFTTWEIIDYTVHPVNDAKLGGAHGNNINSGRIIYQNSDAQMNGAEWADGSIFVKETFTWVDGEKTPAAAGAFLGMVKRGGEFNPDHGAWEYFMLDAAGEIQTRGTADLGACQSCHETAAVDYLFPHPSEHIVPAAAEWDVFEDALTWEKVDSQEGPDPFLGQAHGITDDLIRDVYKWQPGALYANGQFPVGTIILKESYQMDDNNEKEYVNDGNGAWTAMVKRGGDFNASNGNWEWFMINPTTQTVARGGDLMNNMCNGCHGEAPNGTPAGGDYVFNHPNMGF
;
A
#
# COMPACT_ATOMS: atom_id res chain seq x y z
N MET A 1 -30.26 -90.28 51.72
CA MET A 1 -28.82 -90.33 52.06
C MET A 1 -28.20 -89.03 51.56
N SER A 2 -27.43 -88.31 52.39
CA SER A 2 -26.76 -87.01 52.09
C SER A 2 -27.69 -85.85 51.62
N THR A 3 -28.04 -84.84 52.43
CA THR A 3 -27.27 -83.58 52.76
C THR A 3 -26.86 -82.75 51.52
N LYS A 4 -26.82 -81.40 51.49
CA LYS A 4 -27.00 -80.26 52.43
C LYS A 4 -27.21 -78.97 51.55
N LEU A 5 -27.66 -77.77 51.97
CA LEU A 5 -28.42 -77.25 53.13
C LEU A 5 -28.44 -75.68 53.11
N ARG A 6 -29.61 -75.02 53.25
CA ARG A 6 -29.81 -73.55 53.55
C ARG A 6 -29.43 -72.54 52.42
N LEU A 7 -29.81 -71.25 52.43
CA LEU A 7 -30.47 -70.36 53.42
C LEU A 7 -31.28 -69.23 52.73
N PHE A 8 -32.28 -68.67 53.43
CA PHE A 8 -32.88 -67.29 53.44
C PHE A 8 -32.51 -66.29 52.30
N THR A 9 -33.40 -65.38 51.84
CA THR A 9 -33.98 -64.28 52.65
C THR A 9 -35.22 -63.64 51.99
N CYS A 10 -36.02 -62.92 52.80
CA CYS A 10 -37.32 -62.28 52.52
C CYS A 10 -37.28 -60.92 51.78
N LEU A 11 -38.49 -60.31 51.66
CA LEU A 11 -38.88 -58.96 51.19
C LEU A 11 -38.97 -58.79 49.66
N LEU A 12 -40.04 -58.27 49.01
CA LEU A 12 -41.05 -57.20 49.21
C LEU A 12 -40.84 -56.04 48.19
N LEU A 13 -41.95 -55.60 47.61
CA LEU A 13 -42.28 -54.45 46.71
C LEU A 13 -41.37 -53.18 46.75
N PRO A 14 -41.43 -52.24 45.76
CA PRO A 14 -42.59 -51.90 44.91
C PRO A 14 -42.32 -51.55 43.40
N LEU A 15 -43.40 -51.12 42.73
CA LEU A 15 -43.44 -50.41 41.43
C LEU A 15 -42.42 -49.26 41.34
N PHE A 16 -41.94 -48.98 40.12
CA PHE A 16 -41.28 -47.72 39.75
C PHE A 16 -41.97 -47.04 38.56
N ALA A 17 -41.92 -45.71 38.53
CA ALA A 17 -42.73 -44.86 37.68
C ALA A 17 -42.23 -44.74 36.23
N LEU A 18 -43.15 -44.51 35.31
CA LEU A 18 -42.88 -44.20 33.90
C LEU A 18 -42.50 -42.72 33.77
N ALA A 19 -41.21 -42.44 33.57
CA ALA A 19 -40.73 -41.09 33.26
C ALA A 19 -40.89 -40.83 31.74
N PHE A 20 -41.74 -39.87 31.39
CA PHE A 20 -41.89 -39.42 30.00
C PHE A 20 -40.75 -38.44 29.68
N VAL A 21 -39.70 -38.92 29.00
CA VAL A 21 -38.60 -38.06 28.55
C VAL A 21 -39.11 -37.22 27.38
N ILE A 22 -39.46 -35.96 27.67
CA ILE A 22 -39.68 -34.96 26.64
C ILE A 22 -38.30 -34.59 26.10
N THR A 23 -37.91 -35.18 24.97
CA THR A 23 -36.76 -34.68 24.21
C THR A 23 -37.17 -33.34 23.62
N SER A 24 -36.61 -32.27 24.17
CA SER A 24 -36.57 -30.99 23.49
C SER A 24 -35.60 -31.15 22.33
N CYS A 25 -36.13 -31.22 21.10
CA CYS A 25 -35.33 -30.86 19.94
C CYS A 25 -35.16 -29.33 20.04
N GLU A 26 -34.01 -28.90 20.54
CA GLU A 26 -33.49 -27.59 20.16
C GLU A 26 -33.11 -27.75 18.68
N ASP A 27 -33.88 -27.12 17.78
CA ASP A 27 -33.43 -26.90 16.40
C ASP A 27 -32.23 -25.96 16.49
N SER A 28 -31.04 -26.56 16.57
CA SER A 28 -29.81 -25.92 16.11
C SER A 28 -29.86 -25.93 14.58
N ASP A 29 -30.66 -25.04 14.01
CA ASP A 29 -30.42 -24.48 12.67
C ASP A 29 -29.16 -23.61 12.76
N ASP A 30 -28.04 -24.25 13.11
CA ASP A 30 -26.73 -23.80 12.70
C ASP A 30 -26.70 -24.07 11.19
N ASP A 31 -27.12 -23.08 10.41
CA ASP A 31 -26.66 -22.95 9.03
C ASP A 31 -25.13 -22.85 9.11
N VAL A 32 -24.46 -24.01 9.06
CA VAL A 32 -23.01 -24.11 9.10
C VAL A 32 -22.51 -23.59 7.77
N ASP A 33 -22.36 -22.26 7.72
CA ASP A 33 -21.63 -21.56 6.68
C ASP A 33 -20.22 -22.16 6.62
N ASN A 34 -20.02 -23.05 5.65
CA ASN A 34 -18.80 -23.83 5.50
C ASN A 34 -17.60 -22.99 5.03
N GLY A 35 -17.79 -21.68 4.81
CA GLY A 35 -16.73 -20.73 4.46
C GLY A 35 -15.95 -20.21 5.68
N PHE A 36 -14.68 -19.88 5.48
CA PHE A 36 -13.76 -19.31 6.48
C PHE A 36 -14.38 -18.10 7.19
N ASN A 37 -14.62 -18.19 8.50
CA ASN A 37 -15.23 -17.11 9.30
C ASN A 37 -14.17 -16.36 10.12
N ALA A 38 -13.78 -15.18 9.67
CA ALA A 38 -12.75 -14.37 10.33
C ALA A 38 -13.14 -13.89 11.74
N THR A 39 -12.13 -13.76 12.59
CA THR A 39 -12.18 -13.32 13.99
C THR A 39 -11.08 -12.30 14.25
N ASN A 40 -11.07 -11.66 15.43
CA ASN A 40 -10.01 -10.71 15.80
C ASN A 40 -8.59 -11.32 15.75
N SER A 41 -8.44 -12.64 15.97
CA SER A 41 -7.13 -13.30 15.85
C SER A 41 -6.61 -13.39 14.42
N ASP A 42 -7.50 -13.42 13.43
CA ASP A 42 -7.12 -13.52 12.01
C ASP A 42 -6.62 -12.19 11.44
N PHE A 43 -6.90 -11.07 12.12
CA PHE A 43 -6.37 -9.73 11.81
C PHE A 43 -5.22 -9.30 12.76
N ALA A 44 -4.88 -10.11 13.76
CA ALA A 44 -3.95 -9.71 14.80
C ALA A 44 -2.54 -9.47 14.24
N ASN A 45 -1.99 -8.28 14.53
CA ASN A 45 -0.69 -7.83 14.04
C ASN A 45 -0.60 -7.69 12.50
N PHE A 46 -1.70 -7.36 11.80
CA PHE A 46 -1.69 -7.19 10.34
C PHE A 46 -0.60 -6.23 9.83
N THR A 47 -0.15 -5.26 10.64
CA THR A 47 0.94 -4.33 10.33
C THR A 47 2.30 -5.01 10.15
N THR A 48 2.46 -6.29 10.52
CA THR A 48 3.67 -7.09 10.29
C THR A 48 3.55 -8.08 9.13
N TRP A 49 2.44 -8.04 8.39
CA TRP A 49 2.23 -8.89 7.23
C TRP A 49 2.96 -8.34 5.99
N GLU A 50 2.86 -9.05 4.85
CA GLU A 50 3.40 -8.60 3.58
C GLU A 50 2.72 -7.31 3.12
N ILE A 51 3.51 -6.29 2.75
CA ILE A 51 3.00 -5.06 2.14
C ILE A 51 3.01 -5.24 0.62
N ILE A 52 1.82 -5.33 0.01
CA ILE A 52 1.66 -5.51 -1.44
C ILE A 52 1.42 -4.19 -2.19
N ASP A 53 1.08 -3.12 -1.47
CA ASP A 53 0.93 -1.76 -2.02
C ASP A 53 1.27 -0.73 -0.95
N TYR A 54 2.06 0.28 -1.30
CA TYR A 54 2.28 1.49 -0.50
C TYR A 54 2.22 2.67 -1.45
N THR A 55 1.18 3.48 -1.30
CA THR A 55 0.80 4.56 -2.22
C THR A 55 0.58 5.87 -1.49
N VAL A 56 0.78 6.97 -2.21
CA VAL A 56 0.55 8.34 -1.74
C VAL A 56 -0.25 9.13 -2.77
N HIS A 57 -0.91 10.22 -2.37
CA HIS A 57 -1.69 11.06 -3.30
C HIS A 57 -0.83 11.63 -4.47
N PRO A 58 -1.31 11.72 -5.72
CA PRO A 58 -2.66 11.45 -6.21
C PRO A 58 -2.83 10.03 -6.76
N VAL A 59 -2.19 9.00 -6.18
CA VAL A 59 -2.35 7.59 -6.60
C VAL A 59 -3.65 6.99 -6.06
N ASN A 60 -4.72 7.67 -6.44
CA ASN A 60 -6.06 7.13 -6.53
C ASN A 60 -6.23 6.68 -7.99
N ASP A 61 -6.44 5.38 -8.21
CA ASP A 61 -7.15 4.95 -9.43
C ASP A 61 -8.41 5.83 -9.52
N ALA A 62 -8.69 6.40 -10.69
CA ALA A 62 -9.81 7.30 -10.91
C ALA A 62 -11.17 6.70 -10.48
N LYS A 63 -11.24 5.37 -10.33
CA LYS A 63 -12.38 4.61 -9.78
C LYS A 63 -12.52 4.67 -8.25
N LEU A 64 -11.43 4.84 -7.49
CA LEU A 64 -11.43 4.74 -6.01
C LEU A 64 -11.95 6.02 -5.31
N GLY A 65 -11.91 7.16 -6.01
CA GLY A 65 -12.44 8.43 -5.52
C GLY A 65 -11.85 8.90 -4.18
N GLY A 66 -12.58 9.75 -3.46
CA GLY A 66 -12.12 10.32 -2.19
C GLY A 66 -12.18 9.39 -0.99
N ALA A 67 -12.77 8.20 -1.11
CA ALA A 67 -12.98 7.26 0.00
C ALA A 67 -11.70 6.54 0.48
N HIS A 68 -10.57 6.77 -0.20
CA HIS A 68 -9.27 6.15 0.08
C HIS A 68 -8.17 7.19 0.42
N GLY A 69 -8.57 8.46 0.62
CA GLY A 69 -7.67 9.60 0.85
C GLY A 69 -7.77 10.64 -0.27
N ASN A 70 -7.93 11.91 0.09
CA ASN A 70 -8.11 13.03 -0.84
C ASN A 70 -7.31 14.29 -0.48
N ASN A 71 -6.37 14.17 0.46
CA ASN A 71 -5.43 15.23 0.83
C ASN A 71 -4.08 14.93 0.16
N ILE A 72 -3.33 15.96 -0.23
CA ILE A 72 -1.94 15.82 -0.69
C ILE A 72 -1.08 15.05 0.32
N ASN A 73 -1.34 15.17 1.62
CA ASN A 73 -0.60 14.42 2.66
C ASN A 73 -1.09 12.97 2.89
N SER A 74 -2.10 12.50 2.14
CA SER A 74 -2.66 11.15 2.33
C SER A 74 -1.77 10.05 1.74
N GLY A 75 -1.66 8.95 2.47
CA GLY A 75 -1.08 7.69 2.02
C GLY A 75 -1.92 6.48 2.40
N ARG A 76 -1.62 5.35 1.77
CA ARG A 76 -2.29 4.06 1.93
C ARG A 76 -1.28 2.93 1.91
N ILE A 77 -1.47 1.94 2.78
CA ILE A 77 -0.75 0.66 2.74
C ILE A 77 -1.78 -0.47 2.64
N ILE A 78 -1.49 -1.48 1.81
CA ILE A 78 -2.24 -2.73 1.75
C ILE A 78 -1.37 -3.87 2.27
N TYR A 79 -1.85 -4.53 3.32
CA TYR A 79 -1.27 -5.68 3.98
C TYR A 79 -1.96 -6.97 3.52
N GLN A 80 -1.21 -8.05 3.28
CA GLN A 80 -1.69 -9.36 2.81
C GLN A 80 -1.23 -10.48 3.75
N ASN A 81 -2.14 -11.33 4.23
CA ASN A 81 -1.76 -12.47 5.09
C ASN A 81 -0.99 -13.55 4.32
N SER A 82 -0.27 -14.42 5.05
CA SER A 82 0.56 -15.49 4.46
C SER A 82 -0.21 -16.52 3.64
N ASP A 83 -1.51 -16.65 3.89
CA ASP A 83 -2.36 -17.68 3.30
C ASP A 83 -3.08 -17.19 2.03
N ALA A 84 -3.00 -15.89 1.73
CA ALA A 84 -3.53 -15.33 0.50
C ALA A 84 -2.76 -15.85 -0.72
N GLN A 85 -3.43 -16.63 -1.56
CA GLN A 85 -2.88 -17.22 -2.78
C GLN A 85 -3.94 -17.17 -3.89
N MET A 86 -3.54 -16.81 -5.12
CA MET A 86 -4.41 -16.91 -6.28
C MET A 86 -4.44 -18.34 -6.86
N ASN A 87 -5.63 -18.92 -6.92
CA ASN A 87 -5.92 -20.18 -7.58
C ASN A 87 -6.55 -19.92 -8.97
N GLY A 88 -5.70 -19.61 -9.95
CA GLY A 88 -6.13 -19.26 -11.30
C GLY A 88 -6.61 -17.81 -11.38
N ALA A 89 -7.92 -17.58 -11.25
CA ALA A 89 -8.52 -16.25 -11.33
C ALA A 89 -9.16 -15.77 -10.01
N GLU A 90 -9.21 -16.63 -8.99
CA GLU A 90 -9.83 -16.36 -7.69
C GLU A 90 -8.82 -16.52 -6.57
N TRP A 91 -9.00 -15.76 -5.49
CA TRP A 91 -8.24 -15.91 -4.25
C TRP A 91 -8.73 -17.12 -3.44
N ALA A 92 -7.82 -17.77 -2.72
CA ALA A 92 -8.15 -18.88 -1.83
C ALA A 92 -9.01 -18.43 -0.63
N ASP A 93 -9.89 -19.29 -0.14
CA ASP A 93 -10.61 -19.07 1.13
C ASP A 93 -9.60 -18.87 2.27
N GLY A 94 -9.83 -17.86 3.11
CA GLY A 94 -8.85 -17.41 4.11
C GLY A 94 -7.81 -16.41 3.59
N SER A 95 -7.91 -15.95 2.34
CA SER A 95 -7.15 -14.77 1.89
C SER A 95 -7.67 -13.52 2.60
N ILE A 96 -6.78 -12.77 3.26
CA ILE A 96 -7.11 -11.56 4.03
C ILE A 96 -6.24 -10.40 3.56
N PHE A 97 -6.89 -9.28 3.27
CA PHE A 97 -6.24 -8.00 2.98
C PHE A 97 -6.70 -6.95 3.98
N VAL A 98 -5.75 -6.16 4.51
CA VAL A 98 -6.04 -4.99 5.35
C VAL A 98 -5.48 -3.74 4.70
N LYS A 99 -6.35 -2.75 4.49
CA LYS A 99 -6.00 -1.40 4.04
C LYS A 99 -5.85 -0.49 5.25
N GLU A 100 -4.66 0.08 5.44
CA GLU A 100 -4.46 1.28 6.26
C GLU A 100 -4.54 2.53 5.37
N THR A 101 -5.26 3.56 5.82
CA THR A 101 -5.20 4.92 5.27
C THR A 101 -4.78 5.91 6.35
N PHE A 102 -3.87 6.82 6.00
CA PHE A 102 -3.24 7.75 6.92
C PHE A 102 -2.93 9.09 6.24
N THR A 103 -2.53 10.07 7.05
CA THR A 103 -1.87 11.29 6.61
C THR A 103 -0.56 11.46 7.34
N TRP A 104 0.44 12.02 6.66
CA TRP A 104 1.66 12.49 7.30
C TRP A 104 1.54 13.98 7.64
N VAL A 105 1.92 14.35 8.86
CA VAL A 105 2.00 15.75 9.31
C VAL A 105 3.30 15.87 10.11
N ASP A 106 4.16 16.82 9.74
CA ASP A 106 5.43 17.11 10.42
C ASP A 106 6.33 15.86 10.64
N GLY A 107 6.30 14.91 9.71
CA GLY A 107 7.05 13.63 9.77
C GLY A 107 6.35 12.49 10.54
N GLU A 108 5.20 12.74 11.17
CA GLU A 108 4.46 11.75 11.96
C GLU A 108 3.32 11.10 11.17
N LYS A 109 3.23 9.76 11.21
CA LYS A 109 2.12 9.02 10.58
C LYS A 109 0.89 9.05 11.47
N THR A 110 -0.14 9.77 11.04
CA THR A 110 -1.45 9.80 11.72
C THR A 110 -2.45 8.99 10.90
N PRO A 111 -2.98 7.86 11.42
CA PRO A 111 -4.09 7.15 10.78
C PRO A 111 -5.26 8.09 10.49
N ALA A 112 -6.06 7.79 9.47
CA ALA A 112 -7.25 8.57 9.18
C ALA A 112 -8.27 8.50 10.36
N ALA A 113 -9.38 9.22 10.22
CA ALA A 113 -10.52 9.05 11.13
C ALA A 113 -11.24 7.71 10.86
N ALA A 114 -12.56 7.64 11.10
CA ALA A 114 -13.36 6.45 10.80
C ALA A 114 -13.07 5.88 9.40
N GLY A 115 -12.76 4.58 9.32
CA GLY A 115 -12.33 3.92 8.08
C GLY A 115 -10.81 3.87 7.85
N ALA A 116 -9.99 4.31 8.81
CA ALA A 116 -8.52 4.20 8.75
C ALA A 116 -8.06 2.77 8.43
N PHE A 117 -8.65 1.76 9.08
CA PHE A 117 -8.33 0.36 8.89
C PHE A 117 -9.56 -0.38 8.35
N LEU A 118 -9.44 -0.93 7.14
CA LEU A 118 -10.51 -1.66 6.45
C LEU A 118 -9.99 -3.02 6.00
N GLY A 119 -10.64 -4.09 6.46
CA GLY A 119 -10.31 -5.46 6.06
C GLY A 119 -11.23 -5.98 4.95
N MET A 120 -10.74 -6.92 4.15
CA MET A 120 -11.56 -7.81 3.32
C MET A 120 -11.05 -9.25 3.42
N VAL A 121 -11.98 -10.21 3.44
CA VAL A 121 -11.70 -11.64 3.62
C VAL A 121 -12.44 -12.45 2.57
N LYS A 122 -11.73 -13.36 1.90
CA LYS A 122 -12.33 -14.39 1.04
C LYS A 122 -12.87 -15.49 1.95
N ARG A 123 -14.19 -15.60 2.07
CA ARG A 123 -14.84 -16.61 2.92
C ARG A 123 -15.01 -17.95 2.23
N GLY A 124 -15.40 -17.93 0.95
CA GLY A 124 -15.86 -19.13 0.26
C GLY A 124 -17.17 -19.68 0.81
N GLY A 125 -17.41 -20.96 0.59
CA GLY A 125 -18.65 -21.63 1.02
C GLY A 125 -19.89 -21.07 0.33
N GLU A 126 -20.96 -20.85 1.10
CA GLU A 126 -22.22 -20.26 0.64
C GLU A 126 -22.34 -18.77 1.00
N PHE A 127 -21.31 -18.19 1.61
CA PHE A 127 -21.31 -16.77 1.98
C PHE A 127 -21.27 -15.89 0.72
N ASN A 128 -22.16 -14.89 0.65
CA ASN A 128 -22.15 -13.81 -0.35
C ASN A 128 -21.87 -14.27 -1.81
N PRO A 129 -22.60 -15.26 -2.35
CA PRO A 129 -22.20 -16.01 -3.54
C PRO A 129 -22.24 -15.17 -4.82
N ASP A 130 -23.18 -14.23 -4.92
CA ASP A 130 -23.28 -13.29 -6.04
C ASP A 130 -22.15 -12.26 -6.08
N HIS A 131 -21.36 -12.17 -4.99
CA HIS A 131 -20.29 -11.18 -4.80
C HIS A 131 -18.95 -11.85 -4.45
N GLY A 132 -18.69 -13.03 -5.03
CA GLY A 132 -17.40 -13.73 -4.96
C GLY A 132 -17.01 -14.23 -3.57
N ALA A 133 -17.97 -14.36 -2.65
CA ALA A 133 -17.75 -14.75 -1.26
C ALA A 133 -16.80 -13.84 -0.46
N TRP A 134 -16.77 -12.54 -0.79
CA TRP A 134 -16.01 -11.53 -0.04
C TRP A 134 -16.83 -10.93 1.11
N GLU A 135 -16.22 -10.83 2.29
CA GLU A 135 -16.70 -10.03 3.41
C GLU A 135 -15.79 -8.83 3.66
N TYR A 136 -16.38 -7.70 4.10
CA TYR A 136 -15.68 -6.46 4.44
C TYR A 136 -15.77 -6.17 5.93
N PHE A 137 -14.76 -5.48 6.47
CA PHE A 137 -14.58 -5.22 7.89
C PHE A 137 -14.10 -3.79 8.13
N MET A 138 -14.62 -3.12 9.17
CA MET A 138 -13.96 -1.98 9.81
C MET A 138 -13.19 -2.50 11.02
N LEU A 139 -11.91 -2.16 11.08
CA LEU A 139 -10.99 -2.57 12.13
C LEU A 139 -10.53 -1.35 12.94
N ASP A 140 -10.01 -1.58 14.14
CA ASP A 140 -9.18 -0.60 14.84
C ASP A 140 -7.69 -0.79 14.52
N ALA A 141 -6.82 -0.02 15.18
CA ALA A 141 -5.37 -0.08 14.98
C ALA A 141 -4.72 -1.38 15.50
N ALA A 142 -5.42 -2.19 16.30
CA ALA A 142 -4.95 -3.50 16.77
C ALA A 142 -5.44 -4.66 15.87
N GLY A 143 -6.39 -4.39 14.97
CA GLY A 143 -7.07 -5.39 14.15
C GLY A 143 -8.37 -5.91 14.78
N GLU A 144 -8.90 -5.29 15.84
CA GLU A 144 -10.17 -5.70 16.41
C GLU A 144 -11.35 -5.29 15.51
N ILE A 145 -12.24 -6.24 15.21
CA ILE A 145 -13.40 -6.03 14.35
C ILE A 145 -14.40 -5.09 15.05
N GLN A 146 -14.57 -3.89 14.50
CA GLN A 146 -15.55 -2.90 14.98
C GLN A 146 -16.90 -3.06 14.27
N THR A 147 -16.89 -3.49 13.00
CA THR A 147 -18.08 -3.76 12.17
C THR A 147 -17.68 -4.71 11.04
N ARG A 148 -18.59 -5.55 10.56
CA ARG A 148 -18.37 -6.47 9.44
C ARG A 148 -19.65 -6.72 8.66
N GLY A 149 -19.51 -7.33 7.48
CA GLY A 149 -20.65 -7.84 6.70
C GLY A 149 -21.16 -6.88 5.63
N THR A 150 -21.97 -7.43 4.73
CA THR A 150 -22.38 -6.77 3.48
C THR A 150 -23.48 -5.72 3.66
N ALA A 151 -24.28 -5.81 4.72
CA ALA A 151 -25.35 -4.85 5.00
C ALA A 151 -24.79 -3.48 5.43
N ASP A 152 -23.88 -3.46 6.41
CA ASP A 152 -23.31 -2.22 6.94
C ASP A 152 -22.17 -1.68 6.06
N LEU A 153 -21.50 -2.54 5.27
CA LEU A 153 -20.36 -2.18 4.42
C LEU A 153 -20.61 -2.43 2.92
N GLY A 154 -21.88 -2.42 2.48
CA GLY A 154 -22.25 -2.63 1.07
C GLY A 154 -21.66 -1.62 0.09
N ALA A 155 -21.23 -0.45 0.57
CA ALA A 155 -20.46 0.51 -0.22
C ALA A 155 -19.06 0.00 -0.62
N CYS A 156 -18.41 -0.78 0.26
CA CYS A 156 -17.14 -1.43 -0.06
C CYS A 156 -17.35 -2.47 -1.17
N GLN A 157 -18.34 -3.34 -1.01
CA GLN A 157 -18.70 -4.36 -2.00
C GLN A 157 -19.01 -3.73 -3.38
N SER A 158 -19.87 -2.70 -3.41
CA SER A 158 -20.27 -2.01 -4.66
C SER A 158 -19.09 -1.44 -5.44
N CYS A 159 -18.04 -0.96 -4.75
CA CYS A 159 -16.82 -0.48 -5.41
C CYS A 159 -15.93 -1.65 -5.86
N HIS A 160 -15.74 -2.66 -5.01
CA HIS A 160 -14.87 -3.80 -5.27
C HIS A 160 -15.41 -4.73 -6.38
N GLU A 161 -16.73 -4.77 -6.61
CA GLU A 161 -17.36 -5.37 -7.81
C GLU A 161 -16.79 -4.84 -9.14
N THR A 162 -16.19 -3.64 -9.16
CA THR A 162 -15.59 -3.03 -10.36
C THR A 162 -14.11 -3.40 -10.58
N ALA A 163 -13.52 -4.16 -9.66
CA ALA A 163 -12.13 -4.57 -9.71
C ALA A 163 -11.91 -5.69 -10.75
N ALA A 164 -10.72 -5.73 -11.35
CA ALA A 164 -10.44 -6.60 -12.49
C ALA A 164 -10.14 -8.06 -12.11
N VAL A 165 -9.76 -8.33 -10.86
CA VAL A 165 -9.28 -9.64 -10.39
C VAL A 165 -9.95 -9.96 -9.05
N ASP A 166 -10.98 -10.81 -9.06
CA ASP A 166 -11.70 -11.32 -7.87
C ASP A 166 -11.83 -10.29 -6.74
N TYR A 167 -12.55 -9.20 -7.04
CA TYR A 167 -12.87 -8.10 -6.11
C TYR A 167 -11.65 -7.34 -5.54
N LEU A 168 -10.43 -7.62 -5.99
CA LEU A 168 -9.21 -6.92 -5.62
C LEU A 168 -8.69 -6.06 -6.80
N PHE A 169 -8.35 -4.81 -6.50
CA PHE A 169 -7.72 -3.92 -7.48
C PHE A 169 -6.26 -4.36 -7.74
N PRO A 170 -5.64 -3.99 -8.88
CA PRO A 170 -4.24 -4.29 -9.13
C PRO A 170 -3.32 -3.67 -8.07
N HIS A 171 -2.40 -4.48 -7.54
CA HIS A 171 -1.38 -4.08 -6.57
C HIS A 171 0.01 -4.57 -7.02
N PRO A 172 1.10 -3.82 -6.78
CA PRO A 172 1.09 -2.43 -6.34
C PRO A 172 0.40 -1.54 -7.38
N SER A 173 -0.21 -0.45 -6.93
CA SER A 173 -0.91 0.48 -7.84
C SER A 173 0.08 1.02 -8.89
N GLU A 174 -0.43 1.46 -10.05
CA GLU A 174 0.38 2.22 -11.00
C GLU A 174 0.03 3.71 -10.94
N HIS A 175 1.02 4.55 -10.71
CA HIS A 175 0.96 5.99 -10.96
C HIS A 175 1.52 6.31 -12.34
N ILE A 176 0.90 7.23 -13.08
CA ILE A 176 1.42 7.73 -14.35
C ILE A 176 1.20 9.25 -14.38
N VAL A 177 2.27 10.04 -14.47
CA VAL A 177 2.16 11.46 -14.86
C VAL A 177 1.65 11.51 -16.31
N PRO A 178 0.48 12.10 -16.63
CA PRO A 178 -0.03 12.10 -17.99
C PRO A 178 0.76 13.06 -18.88
N ALA A 179 1.06 12.68 -20.13
CA ALA A 179 1.84 13.50 -21.07
C ALA A 179 1.28 14.92 -21.28
N ALA A 180 -0.05 15.09 -21.17
CA ALA A 180 -0.72 16.39 -21.28
C ALA A 180 -0.59 17.30 -20.04
N ALA A 181 0.01 16.81 -18.96
CA ALA A 181 0.17 17.50 -17.68
C ALA A 181 1.61 17.42 -17.11
N GLU A 182 2.57 16.85 -17.86
CA GLU A 182 3.97 16.72 -17.43
C GLU A 182 4.58 18.08 -17.07
N TRP A 183 4.39 19.08 -17.93
CA TRP A 183 4.89 20.43 -17.69
C TRP A 183 4.32 21.02 -16.39
N ASP A 184 2.98 21.03 -16.27
CA ASP A 184 2.28 21.61 -15.12
C ASP A 184 2.72 20.97 -13.79
N VAL A 185 2.93 19.64 -13.78
CA VAL A 185 3.41 18.90 -12.59
C VAL A 185 4.84 19.29 -12.19
N PHE A 186 5.75 19.47 -13.16
CA PHE A 186 7.15 19.81 -12.87
C PHE A 186 7.37 21.33 -12.68
N GLU A 187 6.51 22.19 -13.23
CA GLU A 187 6.51 23.62 -12.90
C GLU A 187 5.99 23.87 -11.47
N ASP A 188 4.88 23.22 -11.10
CA ASP A 188 4.36 23.24 -9.72
C ASP A 188 5.40 22.72 -8.70
N ALA A 189 6.30 21.83 -9.13
CA ALA A 189 7.33 21.25 -8.28
C ALA A 189 8.34 22.22 -7.67
N LEU A 190 8.53 23.40 -8.27
CA LEU A 190 9.33 24.46 -7.69
C LEU A 190 8.66 25.15 -6.49
N THR A 191 7.37 24.88 -6.23
CA THR A 191 6.62 25.38 -5.07
C THR A 191 6.65 24.43 -3.87
N TRP A 192 7.12 23.19 -4.07
CA TRP A 192 7.14 22.15 -3.04
C TRP A 192 8.25 22.39 -2.00
N GLU A 193 8.31 21.52 -0.99
CA GLU A 193 9.42 21.55 -0.03
C GLU A 193 10.75 21.23 -0.74
N LYS A 194 11.70 22.17 -0.63
CA LYS A 194 13.08 21.97 -1.01
C LYS A 194 13.77 21.12 0.06
N VAL A 195 14.12 19.89 -0.29
CA VAL A 195 14.74 18.90 0.62
C VAL A 195 16.26 18.95 0.64
N ASP A 196 16.88 19.60 -0.35
CA ASP A 196 18.32 19.91 -0.38
C ASP A 196 18.66 21.09 -1.32
N SER A 197 19.82 21.70 -1.09
CA SER A 197 20.43 22.77 -1.90
C SER A 197 21.94 22.59 -1.86
N GLN A 198 22.55 22.22 -2.99
CA GLN A 198 24.00 22.04 -3.12
C GLN A 198 24.59 23.00 -4.14
N GLU A 199 25.83 23.46 -3.92
CA GLU A 199 26.59 24.33 -4.83
C GLU A 199 27.92 23.66 -5.20
N GLY A 200 28.38 23.87 -6.43
CA GLY A 200 29.61 23.27 -6.98
C GLY A 200 29.41 21.84 -7.50
N PRO A 201 30.49 21.12 -7.87
CA PRO A 201 30.40 19.79 -8.49
C PRO A 201 29.69 18.74 -7.62
N ASP A 202 28.97 17.80 -8.24
CA ASP A 202 28.34 16.69 -7.50
C ASP A 202 29.40 15.73 -6.95
N PRO A 203 29.44 15.49 -5.62
CA PRO A 203 30.50 14.70 -4.98
C PRO A 203 30.42 13.18 -5.26
N PHE A 204 29.30 12.70 -5.81
CA PHE A 204 29.07 11.28 -6.09
C PHE A 204 29.00 10.99 -7.60
N LEU A 205 28.43 11.91 -8.38
CA LEU A 205 27.99 11.65 -9.77
C LEU A 205 28.76 12.44 -10.84
N GLY A 206 29.70 13.30 -10.44
CA GLY A 206 30.69 13.92 -11.32
C GLY A 206 30.07 14.65 -12.52
N GLN A 207 30.44 14.27 -13.74
CA GLN A 207 30.06 14.98 -14.97
C GLN A 207 28.55 14.90 -15.30
N ALA A 208 27.82 13.92 -14.76
CA ALA A 208 26.43 13.66 -15.14
C ALA A 208 25.43 14.72 -14.65
N HIS A 209 25.81 15.51 -13.64
CA HIS A 209 24.99 16.59 -13.07
C HIS A 209 25.73 17.94 -13.04
N GLY A 210 26.64 18.14 -14.00
CA GLY A 210 27.41 19.38 -14.16
C GLY A 210 28.60 19.51 -13.19
N ILE A 211 29.56 20.37 -13.56
CA ILE A 211 30.93 20.36 -13.01
C ILE A 211 31.52 21.73 -12.70
N THR A 212 30.74 22.80 -12.83
CA THR A 212 31.23 24.14 -12.57
C THR A 212 31.05 24.47 -11.08
N ASP A 213 31.94 25.28 -10.53
CA ASP A 213 31.97 25.58 -9.08
C ASP A 213 30.80 26.47 -8.63
N ASP A 214 30.11 27.11 -9.58
CA ASP A 214 28.95 27.98 -9.43
C ASP A 214 27.59 27.28 -9.69
N LEU A 215 27.60 25.98 -9.99
CA LEU A 215 26.38 25.23 -10.28
C LEU A 215 25.61 24.95 -9.00
N ILE A 216 24.39 25.46 -8.92
CA ILE A 216 23.44 25.17 -7.85
C ILE A 216 22.50 24.05 -8.29
N ARG A 217 22.31 23.06 -7.40
CA ARG A 217 21.34 21.97 -7.51
C ARG A 217 20.35 22.06 -6.36
N ASP A 218 19.13 22.47 -6.66
CA ASP A 218 18.01 22.43 -5.74
C ASP A 218 17.22 21.14 -5.95
N VAL A 219 16.89 20.44 -4.86
CA VAL A 219 16.09 19.21 -4.90
C VAL A 219 14.77 19.43 -4.16
N TYR A 220 13.66 19.14 -4.82
CA TYR A 220 12.30 19.25 -4.34
C TYR A 220 11.62 17.88 -4.31
N LYS A 221 10.70 17.70 -3.37
CA LYS A 221 9.98 16.43 -3.19
C LYS A 221 8.48 16.68 -3.10
N TRP A 222 7.69 15.98 -3.93
CA TRP A 222 6.24 15.93 -3.77
C TRP A 222 5.94 15.19 -2.48
N GLN A 223 5.11 15.81 -1.65
CA GLN A 223 4.68 15.32 -0.35
C GLN A 223 5.82 15.19 0.66
N PRO A 224 5.86 16.07 1.69
CA PRO A 224 6.71 15.86 2.87
C PRO A 224 6.51 14.44 3.45
N GLY A 225 5.28 13.93 3.36
CA GLY A 225 4.86 12.59 3.77
C GLY A 225 5.23 11.40 2.90
N ALA A 226 5.86 11.55 1.74
CA ALA A 226 6.27 10.38 0.94
C ALA A 226 7.52 9.70 1.54
N LEU A 227 7.44 9.19 2.77
CA LEU A 227 8.58 8.69 3.52
C LEU A 227 9.01 7.29 3.06
N TYR A 228 10.32 7.05 3.08
CA TYR A 228 10.92 5.75 2.83
C TYR A 228 10.49 4.77 3.92
N ALA A 229 9.91 3.63 3.54
CA ALA A 229 9.46 2.61 4.46
C ALA A 229 9.65 1.22 3.85
N ASN A 230 10.02 0.25 4.69
CA ASN A 230 10.23 -1.15 4.29
C ASN A 230 11.13 -1.33 3.04
N GLY A 231 12.17 -0.48 2.91
CA GLY A 231 13.13 -0.56 1.81
C GLY A 231 12.76 0.18 0.52
N GLN A 232 11.66 0.95 0.50
CA GLN A 232 11.21 1.69 -0.68
C GLN A 232 10.46 3.00 -0.36
N PHE A 233 10.47 3.93 -1.30
CA PHE A 233 9.54 5.05 -1.35
C PHE A 233 8.16 4.60 -1.89
N PRO A 234 7.05 5.25 -1.46
CA PRO A 234 5.72 4.90 -1.94
C PRO A 234 5.51 5.23 -3.40
N VAL A 235 4.67 4.44 -4.07
CA VAL A 235 4.18 4.74 -5.41
C VAL A 235 3.45 6.08 -5.40
N GLY A 236 3.79 6.97 -6.34
CA GLY A 236 3.36 8.36 -6.37
C GLY A 236 4.40 9.36 -5.88
N THR A 237 5.51 8.91 -5.29
CA THR A 237 6.64 9.80 -4.94
C THR A 237 7.18 10.45 -6.21
N ILE A 238 7.29 11.79 -6.21
CA ILE A 238 7.95 12.57 -7.27
C ILE A 238 9.09 13.36 -6.63
N ILE A 239 10.27 13.29 -7.24
CA ILE A 239 11.42 14.11 -6.85
C ILE A 239 11.85 14.90 -8.09
N LEU A 240 11.95 16.23 -7.97
CA LEU A 240 12.51 17.13 -8.98
C LEU A 240 13.87 17.64 -8.51
N LYS A 241 14.82 17.74 -9.44
CA LYS A 241 16.10 18.42 -9.26
C LYS A 241 16.25 19.45 -10.38
N GLU A 242 16.29 20.74 -10.05
CA GLU A 242 16.68 21.80 -10.98
C GLU A 242 18.18 22.11 -10.81
N SER A 243 18.82 22.52 -11.90
CA SER A 243 20.26 22.81 -11.97
C SER A 243 20.48 24.14 -12.69
N TYR A 244 21.01 25.13 -11.99
CA TYR A 244 21.12 26.52 -12.47
C TYR A 244 22.37 27.23 -11.92
N GLN A 245 22.75 28.33 -12.56
CA GLN A 245 23.70 29.33 -12.08
C GLN A 245 22.95 30.63 -11.79
N MET A 246 23.57 31.55 -11.06
CA MET A 246 23.04 32.90 -10.86
C MET A 246 23.78 33.86 -11.79
N ASP A 247 23.05 34.64 -12.58
CA ASP A 247 23.63 35.63 -13.48
C ASP A 247 24.11 36.90 -12.73
N ASP A 248 24.74 37.84 -13.45
CA ASP A 248 25.19 39.14 -12.92
C ASP A 248 24.05 40.00 -12.31
N ASN A 249 22.79 39.69 -12.62
CA ASN A 249 21.59 40.37 -12.09
C ASN A 249 20.94 39.61 -10.92
N ASN A 250 21.51 38.47 -10.50
CA ASN A 250 20.99 37.56 -9.49
C ASN A 250 19.67 36.86 -9.92
N GLU A 251 19.51 36.62 -11.22
CA GLU A 251 18.45 35.80 -11.84
C GLU A 251 18.99 34.38 -12.14
N LYS A 252 18.10 33.38 -12.27
CA LYS A 252 18.49 31.99 -12.57
C LYS A 252 18.82 31.82 -14.05
N GLU A 253 20.07 31.44 -14.36
CA GLU A 253 20.46 30.93 -15.67
C GLU A 253 20.50 29.40 -15.63
N TYR A 254 19.61 28.73 -16.39
CA TYR A 254 19.53 27.27 -16.39
C TYR A 254 20.70 26.63 -17.13
N VAL A 255 21.47 25.79 -16.43
CA VAL A 255 22.72 25.25 -16.97
C VAL A 255 22.43 24.13 -17.95
N ASN A 256 22.92 24.31 -19.18
CA ASN A 256 22.49 23.61 -20.40
C ASN A 256 21.05 23.99 -20.79
N ASP A 257 20.89 24.87 -21.78
CA ASP A 257 19.60 25.24 -22.43
C ASP A 257 19.02 24.09 -23.30
N GLY A 258 19.24 22.85 -22.86
CA GLY A 258 18.89 21.57 -23.47
C GLY A 258 18.45 20.56 -22.40
N ASN A 259 17.94 19.41 -22.81
CA ASN A 259 17.36 18.41 -21.91
C ASN A 259 18.29 18.06 -20.74
N GLY A 260 17.89 18.38 -19.51
CA GLY A 260 18.65 18.03 -18.29
C GLY A 260 18.90 19.18 -17.31
N ALA A 261 18.60 20.44 -17.67
CA ALA A 261 18.59 21.54 -16.70
C ALA A 261 17.63 21.25 -15.53
N TRP A 262 16.49 20.63 -15.82
CA TRP A 262 15.63 19.98 -14.84
C TRP A 262 15.67 18.46 -15.05
N THR A 263 15.76 17.69 -13.98
CA THR A 263 15.68 16.23 -13.98
C THR A 263 14.70 15.79 -12.90
N ALA A 264 13.85 14.81 -13.17
CA ALA A 264 12.94 14.27 -12.18
C ALA A 264 12.88 12.74 -12.20
N MET A 265 12.40 12.17 -11.10
CA MET A 265 12.09 10.76 -10.99
C MET A 265 10.73 10.55 -10.32
N VAL A 266 9.95 9.61 -10.86
CA VAL A 266 8.60 9.28 -10.40
C VAL A 266 8.52 7.80 -10.06
N LYS A 267 8.06 7.46 -8.85
CA LYS A 267 7.81 6.08 -8.42
C LYS A 267 6.50 5.59 -9.04
N ARG A 268 6.59 4.73 -10.04
CA ARG A 268 5.48 4.26 -10.89
C ARG A 268 4.65 3.14 -10.26
N GLY A 269 5.29 2.12 -9.70
CA GLY A 269 4.60 0.87 -9.33
C GLY A 269 4.14 0.07 -10.55
N GLY A 270 3.16 -0.84 -10.38
CA GLY A 270 2.57 -1.63 -11.46
C GLY A 270 3.56 -2.42 -12.34
N ASP A 271 4.66 -2.94 -11.77
CA ASP A 271 5.79 -3.58 -12.46
C ASP A 271 6.53 -2.74 -13.53
N PHE A 272 6.19 -1.46 -13.69
CA PHE A 272 6.94 -0.55 -14.57
C PHE A 272 8.40 -0.50 -14.12
N ASN A 273 9.36 -0.87 -14.98
CA ASN A 273 10.79 -0.84 -14.63
C ASN A 273 11.13 -1.60 -13.32
N ALA A 274 10.47 -2.74 -13.07
CA ALA A 274 10.59 -3.51 -11.82
C ALA A 274 12.03 -3.88 -11.40
N SER A 275 12.95 -4.12 -12.35
CA SER A 275 14.35 -4.37 -12.04
C SER A 275 15.09 -3.18 -11.42
N ASN A 276 14.55 -1.96 -11.57
CA ASN A 276 15.16 -0.71 -11.11
C ASN A 276 14.21 0.07 -10.18
N GLY A 277 13.63 -0.63 -9.20
CA GLY A 277 12.86 -0.02 -8.11
C GLY A 277 11.54 0.62 -8.54
N ASN A 278 11.03 0.31 -9.73
CA ASN A 278 9.85 0.95 -10.32
C ASN A 278 9.92 2.47 -10.52
N TRP A 279 11.11 3.00 -10.79
CA TRP A 279 11.30 4.42 -11.09
C TRP A 279 11.22 4.73 -12.59
N GLU A 280 10.58 5.84 -12.93
CA GLU A 280 10.68 6.47 -14.24
C GLU A 280 11.50 7.75 -14.15
N TRP A 281 12.38 7.96 -15.12
CA TRP A 281 13.25 9.12 -15.22
C TRP A 281 12.70 10.14 -16.19
N PHE A 282 12.98 11.41 -15.93
CA PHE A 282 12.58 12.55 -16.75
C PHE A 282 13.76 13.50 -16.89
N MET A 283 14.06 13.93 -18.13
CA MET A 283 14.89 15.09 -18.42
C MET A 283 14.02 16.16 -19.07
N ILE A 284 13.99 17.33 -18.45
CA ILE A 284 13.07 18.42 -18.76
C ILE A 284 13.92 19.62 -19.19
N ASN A 285 13.48 20.29 -20.26
CA ASN A 285 14.02 21.59 -20.66
C ASN A 285 13.01 22.67 -20.24
N PRO A 286 13.33 23.55 -19.27
CA PRO A 286 12.39 24.57 -18.80
C PRO A 286 12.13 25.68 -19.82
N THR A 287 13.10 25.99 -20.69
CA THR A 287 12.98 27.03 -21.73
C THR A 287 11.99 26.62 -22.84
N THR A 288 12.02 25.35 -23.25
CA THR A 288 11.20 24.84 -24.37
C THR A 288 10.02 23.99 -23.93
N GLN A 289 9.88 23.74 -22.63
CA GLN A 289 8.86 22.88 -22.01
C GLN A 289 8.86 21.43 -22.54
N THR A 290 9.99 20.98 -23.11
CA THR A 290 10.09 19.61 -23.66
C THR A 290 10.55 18.62 -22.61
N VAL A 291 9.88 17.48 -22.56
CA VAL A 291 10.16 16.39 -21.61
C VAL A 291 10.58 15.14 -22.37
N ALA A 292 11.69 14.53 -21.96
CA ALA A 292 12.11 13.20 -22.37
C ALA A 292 12.04 12.28 -21.15
N ARG A 293 11.34 11.14 -21.26
CA ARG A 293 11.06 10.24 -20.13
C ARG A 293 11.19 8.76 -20.47
N GLY A 294 11.36 7.93 -19.45
CA GLY A 294 11.29 6.47 -19.59
C GLY A 294 11.99 5.72 -18.45
N GLY A 295 11.73 4.41 -18.35
CA GLY A 295 12.43 3.54 -17.41
C GLY A 295 13.89 3.31 -17.81
N ASP A 296 14.17 3.22 -19.11
CA ASP A 296 15.49 2.99 -19.73
C ASP A 296 16.10 4.28 -20.32
N LEU A 297 15.66 5.46 -19.83
CA LEU A 297 16.05 6.77 -20.35
C LEU A 297 17.59 6.90 -20.50
N MET A 298 18.01 7.51 -21.61
CA MET A 298 19.42 7.66 -21.99
C MET A 298 20.20 6.32 -22.07
N ASN A 299 19.57 5.26 -22.59
CA ASN A 299 20.13 3.91 -22.67
C ASN A 299 20.49 3.34 -21.28
N ASN A 300 19.55 3.41 -20.34
CA ASN A 300 19.67 2.90 -18.97
C ASN A 300 20.71 3.64 -18.10
N MET A 301 21.18 4.83 -18.52
CA MET A 301 22.19 5.61 -17.80
C MET A 301 21.74 6.01 -16.39
N CYS A 302 20.49 6.47 -16.24
CA CYS A 302 19.95 6.89 -14.95
C CYS A 302 19.89 5.73 -13.95
N ASN A 303 19.33 4.58 -14.35
CA ASN A 303 19.32 3.35 -13.55
C ASN A 303 20.74 2.91 -13.16
N GLY A 304 21.71 3.02 -14.07
CA GLY A 304 23.09 2.60 -13.84
C GLY A 304 23.75 3.33 -12.66
N CYS A 305 23.61 4.66 -12.60
CA CYS A 305 24.15 5.45 -11.50
C CYS A 305 23.27 5.39 -10.24
N HIS A 306 21.95 5.53 -10.38
CA HIS A 306 21.05 5.54 -9.22
C HIS A 306 20.94 4.18 -8.52
N GLY A 307 21.20 3.07 -9.23
CA GLY A 307 21.31 1.73 -8.63
C GLY A 307 22.49 1.57 -7.66
N GLU A 308 23.42 2.53 -7.60
CA GLU A 308 24.48 2.58 -6.60
C GLU A 308 23.99 3.14 -5.24
N ALA A 309 22.80 3.74 -5.15
CA ALA A 309 22.20 4.22 -3.91
C ALA A 309 21.75 3.02 -3.02
N PRO A 310 22.52 2.61 -1.99
CA PRO A 310 22.35 1.30 -1.38
C PRO A 310 21.32 1.34 -0.24
N ASN A 311 20.24 0.58 -0.37
CA ASN A 311 19.12 0.52 0.59
C ASN A 311 19.57 0.47 2.06
N GLY A 312 19.10 1.43 2.86
CA GLY A 312 19.33 1.47 4.30
C GLY A 312 20.75 1.86 4.71
N THR A 313 21.45 2.63 3.87
CA THR A 313 22.79 3.16 4.17
C THR A 313 22.79 4.69 4.22
N PRO A 314 23.83 5.33 4.81
CA PRO A 314 23.95 6.80 4.79
C PRO A 314 24.06 7.44 3.40
N ALA A 315 24.23 6.65 2.33
CA ALA A 315 24.32 7.12 0.95
C ALA A 315 22.95 7.18 0.24
N GLY A 316 21.90 6.54 0.78
CA GLY A 316 20.54 6.60 0.23
C GLY A 316 19.80 5.26 0.30
N GLY A 317 18.89 5.06 -0.65
CA GLY A 317 18.13 3.83 -0.82
C GLY A 317 17.04 3.96 -1.88
N ASP A 318 16.62 2.83 -2.45
CA ASP A 318 15.59 2.74 -3.48
C ASP A 318 15.82 3.73 -4.63
N TYR A 319 17.02 3.70 -5.21
CA TYR A 319 17.45 4.56 -6.31
C TYR A 319 17.49 6.07 -5.99
N VAL A 320 17.23 6.50 -4.76
CA VAL A 320 17.34 7.88 -4.31
C VAL A 320 18.60 8.05 -3.46
N PHE A 321 19.43 9.05 -3.78
CA PHE A 321 20.60 9.41 -2.96
C PHE A 321 20.18 10.16 -1.69
N ASN A 322 20.98 10.08 -0.64
CA ASN A 322 20.67 10.72 0.63
C ASN A 322 20.70 12.25 0.53
N HIS A 323 19.62 12.89 0.99
CA HIS A 323 19.45 14.34 1.08
C HIS A 323 18.85 14.69 2.45
N PRO A 324 19.21 15.84 3.08
CA PRO A 324 18.93 16.11 4.49
C PRO A 324 17.47 15.91 4.94
N ASN A 325 16.50 16.31 4.11
CA ASN A 325 15.06 16.20 4.41
C ASN A 325 14.33 15.19 3.51
N MET A 326 15.03 14.21 2.91
CA MET A 326 14.37 13.23 2.02
C MET A 326 13.44 12.26 2.75
N GLY A 327 13.63 12.07 4.07
CA GLY A 327 12.82 11.15 4.88
C GLY A 327 13.20 9.67 4.68
N PHE A 328 14.49 9.38 4.89
CA PHE A 328 15.07 8.02 5.01
C PHE A 328 14.95 7.45 6.43
#